data_AF-X6FN23-F1
#
_entry.id   AF-X6FN23-F1
#
_cell.length_a   1.000
_cell.length_b   1.000
_cell.length_c   1.000
_cell.angle_alpha   90.00
_cell.angle_beta   90.00
_cell.angle_gamma   90.00
#
_symmetry.space_group_name_H-M   'P 1'
#
loop_
_entity.id
_entity.type
_entity.pdbx_description
1 polymer ?
#
loop_
_entity_poly.entity_id
_entity_poly.type
_entity_poly.pdbx_seq_one_letter_code
_entity_poly.pdbx_strand_id
1 'polypeptide(L)'
;MSQSFDASQSLTALEEDKTIIAVIEMSEAKWLVTALVPGSKRQPLKKLDADAPALLKKLLQRWRDQAGRAGHPIKRIAVAYEAAGDGFWLARWRRG
;
A
#
# COMPACT_ATOMS: atom_id res chain seq x y z
N MET A 1 -17.57 25.66 -19.04
CA MET A 1 -17.34 25.71 -17.57
C MET A 1 -16.39 24.58 -17.24
N SER A 2 -15.21 24.88 -16.66
CA SER A 2 -14.24 23.89 -16.20
C SER A 2 -14.79 23.24 -14.93
N GLN A 3 -15.00 21.92 -14.98
CA GLN A 3 -15.42 21.15 -13.81
C GLN A 3 -14.26 21.16 -12.81
N SER A 4 -14.43 21.86 -11.68
CA SER A 4 -13.45 21.88 -10.60
C SER A 4 -13.34 20.48 -10.01
N PHE A 5 -12.14 19.93 -9.96
CA PHE A 5 -11.85 18.68 -9.27
C PHE A 5 -12.13 18.87 -7.77
N ASP A 6 -13.21 18.27 -7.27
CA ASP A 6 -13.51 18.24 -5.84
C ASP A 6 -12.74 17.10 -5.19
N ALA A 7 -11.61 17.43 -4.55
CA ALA A 7 -10.75 16.47 -3.87
C ALA A 7 -11.43 15.77 -2.67
N SER A 8 -12.61 16.24 -2.23
CA SER A 8 -13.40 15.57 -1.20
C SER A 8 -14.20 14.38 -1.75
N GLN A 9 -14.35 14.27 -3.08
CA GLN A 9 -15.14 13.23 -3.73
C GLN A 9 -14.26 12.20 -4.42
N SER A 10 -14.37 10.94 -3.97
CA SER A 10 -13.78 9.82 -4.69
C SER A 10 -14.67 9.43 -5.86
N LEU A 11 -14.11 9.39 -7.08
CA LEU A 11 -14.81 8.94 -8.30
C LEU A 11 -15.14 7.44 -8.30
N THR A 12 -14.67 6.69 -7.31
CA THR A 12 -14.91 5.24 -7.19
C THR A 12 -14.91 4.85 -5.72
N ALA A 13 -15.89 4.04 -5.32
CA ALA A 13 -15.92 3.46 -3.98
C ALA A 13 -14.72 2.54 -3.74
N LEU A 14 -14.22 2.49 -2.50
CA LEU A 14 -13.18 1.56 -2.11
C LEU A 14 -13.78 0.17 -1.86
N GLU A 15 -13.50 -0.80 -2.74
CA GLU A 15 -13.77 -2.22 -2.49
C GLU A 15 -12.65 -2.80 -1.60
N GLU A 16 -12.74 -2.62 -0.28
CA GLU A 16 -11.69 -3.03 0.68
C GLU A 16 -11.30 -4.50 0.53
N ASP A 17 -12.27 -5.39 0.36
CA ASP A 17 -12.05 -6.84 0.26
C ASP A 17 -11.32 -7.28 -1.02
N LYS A 18 -11.22 -6.39 -2.01
CA LYS A 18 -10.56 -6.64 -3.30
C LYS A 18 -9.45 -5.65 -3.59
N THR A 19 -9.03 -4.89 -2.58
CA THR A 19 -7.99 -3.87 -2.72
C THR A 19 -6.89 -4.11 -1.68
N ILE A 20 -5.65 -4.27 -2.15
CA ILE A 20 -4.49 -4.12 -1.27
C ILE A 20 -4.18 -2.63 -1.17
N ILE A 21 -4.01 -2.13 0.05
CA ILE A 21 -3.58 -0.74 0.29
C ILE A 21 -2.19 -0.80 0.91
N ALA A 22 -1.17 -0.41 0.17
CA ALA A 22 0.21 -0.42 0.61
C ALA A 22 0.73 1.00 0.86
N VAL A 23 1.57 1.15 1.87
CA VAL A 23 2.28 2.39 2.20
C VAL A 23 3.77 2.11 2.18
N ILE A 24 4.53 2.99 1.52
CA ILE A 24 5.97 2.87 1.34
C ILE A 24 6.66 4.11 1.88
N GLU A 25 7.53 3.92 2.85
CA GLU A 25 8.51 4.91 3.26
C GLU A 25 9.81 4.63 2.51
N MET A 26 10.21 5.54 1.62
CA MET A 26 11.39 5.39 0.78
C MET A 26 12.56 6.22 1.32
N SER A 27 13.70 5.57 1.55
CA SER A 27 15.02 6.22 1.63
C SER A 27 15.88 5.80 0.44
N GLU A 28 17.05 6.41 0.29
CA GLU A 28 18.01 6.08 -0.77
C GLU A 28 18.45 4.61 -0.73
N ALA A 29 18.64 4.04 0.47
CA ALA A 29 19.18 2.69 0.62
C ALA A 29 18.12 1.62 0.94
N LYS A 30 17.08 1.99 1.71
CA LYS A 30 16.11 1.04 2.25
C LYS A 30 14.69 1.57 2.17
N TRP A 31 13.75 0.72 1.80
CA TRP A 31 12.33 1.03 1.82
C TRP A 31 11.62 0.20 2.88
N LEU A 32 10.72 0.85 3.62
CA LEU A 32 9.81 0.21 4.55
C LEU A 32 8.42 0.15 3.93
N VAL A 33 7.84 -1.04 3.84
CA VAL A 33 6.55 -1.28 3.20
C VAL A 33 5.61 -1.95 4.16
N THR A 34 4.43 -1.38 4.34
CA THR A 34 3.31 -1.99 5.05
C THR A 34 2.08 -2.07 4.17
N ALA A 35 1.14 -2.96 4.47
CA ALA A 35 -0.13 -3.01 3.75
C ALA A 35 -1.32 -3.50 4.57
N LEU A 36 -2.51 -3.06 4.15
CA LEU A 36 -3.76 -3.75 4.39
C LEU A 36 -3.93 -4.79 3.29
N VAL A 37 -3.93 -6.07 3.68
CA VAL A 37 -4.08 -7.21 2.77
C VAL A 37 -5.35 -7.96 3.17
N PRO A 38 -6.38 -8.03 2.30
CA PRO A 38 -7.59 -8.81 2.55
C PRO A 38 -7.29 -10.25 2.96
N GLY A 39 -8.03 -10.76 3.95
CA GLY A 39 -7.84 -12.09 4.53
C GLY A 39 -6.61 -12.22 5.43
N SER A 40 -5.77 -11.20 5.57
CA SER A 40 -4.64 -11.25 6.48
C SER A 40 -5.02 -10.82 7.90
N LYS A 41 -4.78 -11.70 8.88
CA LYS A 41 -4.98 -11.39 10.31
C LYS A 41 -4.01 -10.33 10.84
N ARG A 42 -2.87 -10.12 10.16
CA ARG A 42 -1.84 -9.15 10.55
C ARG A 42 -1.37 -8.36 9.35
N GLN A 43 -1.15 -7.07 9.54
CA GLN A 43 -0.59 -6.19 8.52
C GLN A 43 0.89 -6.54 8.32
N PRO A 44 1.31 -6.95 7.12
CA PRO A 44 2.70 -7.28 6.89
C PRO A 44 3.53 -5.99 6.88
N LEU A 45 4.71 -6.03 7.54
CA LEU A 45 5.72 -4.99 7.49
C LEU A 45 7.01 -5.59 6.92
N LYS A 46 7.58 -4.97 5.89
CA LYS A 46 8.81 -5.43 5.22
C LYS A 46 9.77 -4.30 5.00
N LYS A 47 11.06 -4.59 5.23
CA LYS A 47 12.17 -3.73 4.86
C LYS A 47 12.89 -4.38 3.67
N LEU A 48 13.12 -3.63 2.61
CA LEU A 48 13.88 -4.08 1.44
C LEU A 48 14.93 -3.03 1.06
N ASP A 49 15.91 -3.44 0.24
CA ASP A 49 16.77 -2.50 -0.50
C ASP A 49 15.93 -1.61 -1.41
N ALA A 50 16.49 -0.48 -1.83
CA ALA A 50 15.87 0.41 -2.80
C ALA A 50 15.82 -0.23 -4.22
N ASP A 51 14.96 -1.24 -4.36
CA ASP A 51 14.80 -2.11 -5.52
C ASP A 51 13.31 -2.20 -5.90
N ALA A 52 12.93 -1.42 -6.93
CA ALA A 52 11.57 -1.40 -7.46
C ALA A 52 11.09 -2.76 -8.00
N PRO A 53 11.89 -3.52 -8.77
CA PRO A 53 11.57 -4.90 -9.12
C PRO A 53 11.25 -5.81 -7.92
N ALA A 54 12.02 -5.73 -6.84
CA ALA A 54 11.76 -6.51 -5.63
C ALA A 54 10.43 -6.12 -4.96
N LEU A 55 10.14 -4.82 -4.85
CA LEU A 55 8.85 -4.32 -4.37
C LEU A 55 7.68 -4.86 -5.20
N LEU A 56 7.71 -4.63 -6.51
CA LEU A 56 6.58 -4.95 -7.40
C LEU A 56 6.37 -6.45 -7.53
N LYS A 57 7.42 -7.20 -7.88
CA LYS A 57 7.30 -8.64 -8.21
C LYS A 57 7.34 -9.53 -6.98
N LYS A 58 8.25 -9.27 -6.03
CA LYS A 58 8.44 -10.21 -4.90
C LYS A 58 7.46 -9.94 -3.76
N LEU A 59 7.11 -8.68 -3.54
CA LEU A 59 6.29 -8.31 -2.37
C LEU A 59 4.81 -8.14 -2.71
N LEU A 60 4.47 -7.22 -3.60
CA LEU A 60 3.06 -6.89 -3.88
C LEU A 60 2.33 -8.05 -4.57
N GLN A 61 2.95 -8.73 -5.54
CA GLN A 61 2.34 -9.92 -6.15
C GLN A 61 2.19 -11.07 -5.15
N ARG A 62 3.16 -11.28 -4.26
CA ARG A 62 3.03 -12.30 -3.22
C ARG A 62 1.83 -12.02 -2.31
N TRP A 63 1.62 -10.78 -1.88
CA TRP A 63 0.46 -10.43 -1.07
C TRP A 63 -0.85 -10.59 -1.85
N ARG A 64 -0.86 -10.25 -3.14
CA ARG A 64 -1.98 -10.50 -4.05
C ARG A 64 -2.32 -11.98 -4.12
N ASP A 65 -1.33 -12.84 -4.31
CA ASP A 65 -1.53 -14.30 -4.39
C ASP A 65 -2.01 -14.87 -3.05
N GLN A 66 -1.46 -14.39 -1.93
CA GLN A 66 -1.87 -14.81 -0.59
C GLN A 66 -3.33 -14.45 -0.31
N ALA A 67 -3.75 -13.22 -0.64
CA ALA A 67 -5.13 -12.80 -0.54
C ALA A 67 -6.04 -13.63 -1.45
N GLY A 68 -5.62 -13.88 -2.69
CA GLY A 68 -6.36 -14.74 -3.64
C GLY A 68 -6.56 -16.16 -3.10
N ARG A 69 -5.53 -16.77 -2.52
CA ARG A 69 -5.62 -18.09 -1.86
C ARG A 69 -6.53 -18.09 -0.63
N ALA A 70 -6.69 -16.95 0.02
CA ALA A 70 -7.60 -16.77 1.15
C ALA A 70 -9.04 -16.46 0.72
N GLY A 71 -9.35 -16.47 -0.58
CA GLY A 71 -10.70 -16.21 -1.10
C GLY A 71 -10.96 -14.74 -1.45
N HIS A 72 -9.95 -13.89 -1.43
CA HIS A 72 -10.05 -12.46 -1.73
C HIS A 72 -9.42 -12.13 -3.10
N PRO A 73 -10.18 -12.16 -4.20
CA PRO A 73 -9.66 -11.89 -5.53
C PRO A 73 -9.34 -10.40 -5.68
N ILE A 74 -8.08 -10.05 -5.48
CA ILE A 74 -7.61 -8.67 -5.54
C ILE A 74 -7.76 -8.12 -6.95
N LYS A 75 -8.52 -7.02 -7.10
CA LYS A 75 -8.69 -6.29 -8.36
C LYS A 75 -7.77 -5.08 -8.45
N ARG A 76 -7.40 -4.50 -7.31
CA ARG A 76 -6.64 -3.25 -7.24
C ARG A 76 -5.54 -3.34 -6.19
N ILE A 77 -4.41 -2.67 -6.46
CA ILE A 77 -3.39 -2.38 -5.47
C ILE A 77 -3.24 -0.86 -5.46
N ALA A 78 -3.62 -0.23 -4.36
CA ALA A 78 -3.39 1.19 -4.12
C ALA A 78 -2.08 1.35 -3.34
N VAL A 79 -1.22 2.26 -3.79
CA VAL A 79 0.08 2.51 -3.16
C VAL A 79 0.17 3.99 -2.83
N ALA A 80 0.45 4.30 -1.57
CA ALA A 80 0.97 5.59 -1.14
C ALA A 80 2.46 5.45 -0.89
N TYR A 81 3.26 6.40 -1.35
CA TYR A 81 4.69 6.41 -1.09
C TYR A 81 5.17 7.82 -0.76
N GLU A 82 6.19 7.90 0.08
CA GLU A 82 6.92 9.13 0.37
C GLU A 82 8.39 8.88 0.05
N ALA A 83 8.98 9.78 -0.74
CA ALA A 83 10.41 9.83 -0.99
C ALA A 83 10.93 11.12 -0.36
N ALA A 84 11.46 11.00 0.86
CA ALA A 84 12.10 12.11 1.55
C ALA A 84 13.61 11.86 1.60
N GLY A 85 14.41 12.89 1.33
CA GLY A 85 15.86 12.85 1.53
C GLY A 85 16.25 12.76 3.01
N ASP A 86 15.31 13.06 3.92
CA ASP A 86 15.58 13.41 5.32
C ASP A 86 14.45 13.07 6.33
N GLY A 87 13.32 12.49 5.89
CA GLY A 87 12.40 11.72 6.74
C GLY A 87 11.29 12.47 7.51
N PHE A 88 10.16 11.76 7.68
CA PHE A 88 8.87 12.11 8.35
C PHE A 88 7.90 12.98 7.53
N TRP A 89 6.64 12.59 7.35
CA TRP A 89 5.61 12.37 8.39
C TRP A 89 4.57 11.29 8.03
N LEU A 90 4.36 10.32 8.93
CA LEU A 90 3.05 9.69 9.09
C LEU A 90 2.60 9.81 10.54
N ALA A 91 1.46 10.47 10.74
CA ALA A 91 0.74 10.46 12.00
C ALA A 91 0.42 9.00 12.36
N ARG A 92 1.19 8.42 13.28
CA ARG A 92 0.94 7.06 13.77
C ARG A 92 -0.28 7.08 14.68
N TRP A 93 -1.36 6.43 14.25
CA TRP A 93 -2.40 5.98 15.18
C TRP A 93 -1.82 4.89 16.09
N ARG A 94 -1.59 5.21 17.36
CA ARG A 94 -1.32 4.20 18.38
C ARG A 94 -2.65 3.51 18.71
N ARG A 95 -2.75 2.21 18.43
CA ARG A 95 -3.77 1.37 19.09
C ARG A 95 -3.22 1.04 20.49
N GLY A 96 -3.89 1.56 21.51
CA GLY A 96 -3.87 0.99 22.87
C GLY A 96 -4.79 -0.22 22.94
#